data_AF-A0A0V8DDM4-F1
#
_entry.id   AF-A0A0V8DDM4-F1
#
_cell.length_a   1.000
_cell.length_b   1.000
_cell.length_c   1.000
_cell.angle_alpha   90.00
_cell.angle_beta   90.00
_cell.angle_gamma   90.00
#
_symmetry.space_group_name_H-M   'P 1'
#
loop_
_entity.id
_entity.type
_entity.pdbx_description
1 polymer ?
#
loop_
_entity_poly.entity_id
_entity_poly.type
_entity_poly.pdbx_seq_one_letter_code
_entity_poly.pdbx_strand_id
1 'polypeptide(L)'
;MKEYEKQHRIFYVFLRNLVAFLLFILNGKSKYYNVDRIPKDENYILVAPHRMAWEPVWFAFATRPKQFIFMAKKELFKGFGGWWIKMCGAFPVDRENPGTKPLKHAVKMLKESDKSMIMFPSGSRHSAEMKGGVAVIAKMAKVRIVPAVYQGPLTMKGVFKRQKVSINIGHPIDISDIKKMDEAGIAEVNRRMEVAFAELDKELNPDFHYEAK
;
A
#
# COMPACT_ATOMS: atom_id res chain seq x y z
N MET A 1 8.23 -0.83 29.08
CA MET A 1 7.34 -1.09 27.93
C MET A 1 6.47 0.12 27.58
N LYS A 2 5.57 0.61 28.46
CA LYS A 2 4.67 1.75 28.16
C LYS A 2 5.37 3.06 27.79
N GLU A 3 6.46 3.42 28.46
CA GLU A 3 7.20 4.67 28.15
C GLU A 3 7.99 4.56 26.82
N TYR A 4 8.55 3.39 26.51
CA TYR A 4 9.19 3.11 25.23
C TYR A 4 8.20 3.17 24.07
N GLU A 5 7.02 2.57 24.21
CA GLU A 5 5.95 2.66 23.22
C GLU A 5 5.45 4.10 23.03
N LYS A 6 5.38 4.87 24.12
CA LYS A 6 5.01 6.29 24.08
C LYS A 6 6.06 7.13 23.36
N GLN A 7 7.35 6.97 23.68
CA GLN A 7 8.45 7.65 23.00
C GLN A 7 8.53 7.27 21.53
N HIS A 8 8.37 6.00 21.20
CA HIS A 8 8.32 5.51 19.82
C HIS A 8 7.12 6.09 19.07
N ARG A 9 5.95 6.22 19.72
CA ARG A 9 4.76 6.87 19.15
C ARG A 9 4.98 8.37 18.92
N ILE A 10 5.59 9.09 19.86
CA ILE A 10 5.90 10.52 19.73
C ILE A 10 6.87 10.75 18.58
N PHE A 11 7.96 9.97 18.52
CA PHE A 11 8.93 10.03 17.44
C PHE A 11 8.29 9.72 16.08
N TYR A 12 7.44 8.70 15.99
CA TYR A 12 6.71 8.37 14.77
C TYR A 12 5.76 9.48 14.31
N VAL A 13 5.03 10.10 15.26
CA VAL A 13 4.15 11.24 14.95
C VAL A 13 4.94 12.44 14.46
N PHE A 14 6.06 12.77 15.13
CA PHE A 14 6.97 13.82 14.69
C PHE A 14 7.48 13.54 13.27
N LEU A 15 8.02 12.34 13.05
CA LEU A 15 8.57 11.95 11.76
C LEU A 15 7.52 12.00 10.64
N ARG A 16 6.30 11.53 10.92
CA ARG A 16 5.18 11.62 9.99
C ARG A 16 4.84 13.07 9.65
N ASN A 17 4.79 13.96 10.65
CA ASN A 17 4.51 15.38 10.40
C ASN A 17 5.64 16.06 9.61
N LEU A 18 6.90 15.70 9.87
CA LEU A 18 8.05 16.15 9.09
C LEU A 18 7.92 15.70 7.63
N VAL A 19 7.63 14.42 7.38
CA VAL A 19 7.44 13.90 6.03
C VAL A 19 6.23 14.55 5.34
N ALA A 20 5.12 14.79 6.06
CA ALA A 20 3.97 15.51 5.51
C ALA A 20 4.33 16.92 5.07
N PHE A 21 5.12 17.62 5.89
CA PHE A 21 5.62 18.96 5.58
C PHE A 21 6.52 18.94 4.35
N LEU A 22 7.47 18.00 4.28
CA LEU A 22 8.34 17.84 3.11
C LEU A 22 7.53 17.54 1.84
N LEU A 23 6.55 16.63 1.90
CA LEU A 23 5.66 16.36 0.77
C LEU A 23 4.88 17.61 0.36
N PHE A 24 4.40 18.40 1.31
CA PHE A 24 3.71 19.65 1.00
C PHE A 24 4.63 20.68 0.32
N ILE A 25 5.87 20.81 0.78
CA ILE A 25 6.85 21.72 0.17
C ILE A 25 7.21 21.26 -1.24
N LEU A 26 7.45 19.96 -1.44
CA LEU A 26 7.89 19.42 -2.73
C LEU A 26 6.76 19.30 -3.75
N ASN A 27 5.60 18.76 -3.34
CA ASN A 27 4.49 18.37 -4.21
C ASN A 27 3.29 19.33 -4.16
N GLY A 28 3.19 20.16 -3.12
CA GLY A 28 1.96 20.89 -2.83
C GLY A 28 0.87 20.04 -2.18
N LYS A 29 -0.36 20.58 -2.17
CA LYS A 29 -1.49 19.97 -1.46
C LYS A 29 -2.00 18.73 -2.20
N SER A 30 -1.78 17.57 -1.60
CA SER A 30 -2.37 16.30 -2.08
C SER A 30 -3.86 16.25 -1.73
N LYS A 31 -4.68 15.61 -2.57
CA LYS A 31 -6.10 15.37 -2.29
C LYS A 31 -6.34 13.88 -2.01
N TYR A 32 -7.10 13.61 -0.96
CA TYR A 32 -7.49 12.25 -0.56
C TYR A 32 -9.01 12.16 -0.66
N TYR A 33 -9.49 11.22 -1.44
CA TYR A 33 -10.91 11.02 -1.73
C TYR A 33 -11.39 9.73 -1.06
N ASN A 34 -12.65 9.74 -0.60
CA ASN A 34 -13.34 8.56 -0.07
C ASN A 34 -12.63 7.84 1.10
N VAL A 35 -11.88 8.60 1.92
CA VAL A 35 -11.14 8.06 3.07
C VAL A 35 -12.04 7.48 4.16
N ASP A 36 -13.33 7.83 4.15
CA ASP A 36 -14.36 7.28 5.00
C ASP A 36 -14.68 5.79 4.70
N ARG A 37 -14.33 5.29 3.50
CA ARG A 37 -14.48 3.86 3.13
C ARG A 37 -13.47 2.94 3.83
N ILE A 38 -12.48 3.50 4.52
CA ILE A 38 -11.43 2.75 5.22
C ILE A 38 -12.00 2.09 6.49
N PRO A 39 -11.79 0.77 6.71
CA PRO A 39 -12.12 0.12 7.97
C PRO A 39 -11.33 0.73 9.14
N LYS A 40 -12.04 1.18 10.20
CA LYS A 40 -11.43 1.90 11.34
C LYS A 40 -10.89 0.96 12.42
N ASP A 41 -11.61 -0.12 12.70
CA ASP A 41 -11.40 -0.96 13.89
C ASP A 41 -10.81 -2.34 13.57
N GLU A 42 -10.28 -2.51 12.35
CA GLU A 42 -9.66 -3.76 11.92
C GLU A 42 -8.41 -3.50 11.07
N ASN A 43 -7.62 -4.55 10.87
CA ASN A 43 -6.56 -4.55 9.88
C ASN A 43 -7.07 -4.95 8.50
N TYR A 44 -6.43 -4.40 7.48
CA TYR A 44 -6.75 -4.66 6.09
C TYR A 44 -5.47 -4.65 5.24
N ILE A 45 -5.60 -5.09 4.00
CA ILE A 45 -4.54 -4.92 2.99
C ILE A 45 -4.99 -3.81 2.04
N LEU A 46 -4.35 -2.64 2.12
CA LEU A 46 -4.49 -1.60 1.12
C LEU A 46 -3.75 -2.05 -0.14
N VAL A 47 -4.46 -2.17 -1.26
CA VAL A 47 -3.89 -2.60 -2.52
C VAL A 47 -4.00 -1.51 -3.55
N ALA A 48 -2.95 -1.35 -4.35
CA ALA A 48 -2.94 -0.40 -5.46
C ALA A 48 -2.12 -0.95 -6.62
N PRO A 49 -2.41 -0.51 -7.87
CA PRO A 49 -1.47 -0.63 -8.97
C PRO A 49 -0.15 0.06 -8.61
N HIS A 50 0.98 -0.48 -9.07
CA HIS A 50 2.28 0.16 -8.80
C HIS A 50 2.65 1.13 -9.93
N ARG A 51 2.47 2.44 -9.72
CA ARG A 51 2.72 3.49 -10.72
C ARG A 51 4.04 4.23 -10.51
N MET A 52 4.36 4.55 -9.25
CA MET A 52 5.53 5.35 -8.89
C MET A 52 6.22 4.76 -7.65
N ALA A 53 7.56 4.80 -7.62
CA ALA A 53 8.32 4.18 -6.51
C ALA A 53 7.97 4.77 -5.14
N TRP A 54 7.57 6.05 -5.12
CA TRP A 54 7.31 6.83 -3.91
C TRP A 54 5.83 6.95 -3.57
N GLU A 55 4.93 6.42 -4.41
CA GLU A 55 3.48 6.43 -4.12
C GLU A 55 3.07 5.77 -2.79
N PRO A 56 3.79 4.77 -2.21
CA PRO A 56 3.39 4.19 -0.93
C PRO A 56 3.29 5.22 0.19
N VAL A 57 4.07 6.32 0.09
CA VAL A 57 4.05 7.41 1.06
C VAL A 57 2.69 8.11 1.04
N TRP A 58 2.15 8.44 -0.14
CA TRP A 58 0.85 9.11 -0.22
C TRP A 58 -0.29 8.21 0.24
N PHE A 59 -0.22 6.91 -0.04
CA PHE A 59 -1.18 5.94 0.49
C PHE A 59 -1.15 5.86 2.03
N ALA A 60 0.04 5.87 2.65
CA ALA A 60 0.18 5.92 4.10
C ALA A 60 -0.40 7.22 4.71
N PHE A 61 -0.29 8.36 4.02
CA PHE A 61 -0.92 9.61 4.47
C PHE A 61 -2.44 9.64 4.27
N ALA A 62 -2.95 9.03 3.20
CA ALA A 62 -4.38 8.93 2.93
C ALA A 62 -5.13 8.14 4.03
N THR A 63 -4.41 7.22 4.67
CA THR A 63 -4.96 6.23 5.62
C THR A 63 -4.60 6.51 7.08
N ARG A 64 -4.07 7.71 7.37
CA ARG A 64 -3.75 8.13 8.74
C ARG A 64 -4.99 8.05 9.65
N PRO A 65 -4.85 7.61 10.92
CA PRO A 65 -3.60 7.36 11.65
C PRO A 65 -3.06 5.92 11.54
N LYS A 66 -3.67 5.04 10.74
CA LYS A 66 -3.29 3.62 10.67
C LYS A 66 -1.81 3.45 10.31
N GLN A 67 -1.15 2.49 10.94
CA GLN A 67 0.24 2.14 10.66
C GLN A 67 0.30 0.96 9.70
N PHE A 68 1.35 0.90 8.89
CA PHE A 68 1.48 -0.08 7.83
C PHE A 68 2.80 -0.85 7.88
N ILE A 69 2.74 -2.08 7.39
CA ILE A 69 3.89 -2.86 6.96
C ILE A 69 3.97 -2.91 5.43
N PHE A 70 5.18 -3.08 4.92
CA PHE A 70 5.45 -3.10 3.47
C PHE A 70 6.40 -4.23 3.10
N MET A 71 6.15 -4.88 1.97
CA MET A 71 7.15 -5.75 1.33
C MET A 71 8.03 -4.94 0.40
N ALA A 72 9.34 -4.89 0.65
CA ALA A 72 10.29 -4.13 -0.16
C ALA A 72 11.47 -5.01 -0.62
N LYS A 73 12.03 -4.72 -1.80
CA LYS A 73 13.16 -5.51 -2.37
C LYS A 73 14.33 -5.53 -1.38
N LYS A 74 14.91 -6.71 -1.12
CA LYS A 74 15.99 -6.90 -0.10
C LYS A 74 17.17 -5.92 -0.25
N GLU A 75 17.47 -5.47 -1.47
CA GLU A 75 18.55 -4.54 -1.78
C GLU A 75 18.29 -3.13 -1.25
N LEU A 76 17.03 -2.73 -1.10
CA LEU A 76 16.65 -1.43 -0.52
C LEU A 76 16.99 -1.32 0.97
N PHE A 77 17.32 -2.45 1.61
CA PHE A 77 17.71 -2.49 3.02
C PHE A 77 19.22 -2.28 3.25
N LYS A 78 19.99 -2.05 2.18
CA LYS A 78 21.43 -1.76 2.24
C LYS A 78 21.66 -0.24 2.40
N GLY A 79 22.70 0.13 3.15
CA GLY A 79 23.10 1.54 3.35
C GLY A 79 22.13 2.35 4.22
N PHE A 80 22.28 3.68 4.21
CA PHE A 80 21.52 4.61 5.06
C PHE A 80 20.01 4.59 4.78
N GLY A 81 19.60 4.41 3.51
CA GLY A 81 18.20 4.29 3.12
C GLY A 81 17.51 3.05 3.72
N GLY A 82 18.27 2.00 4.01
CA GLY A 82 17.73 0.78 4.63
C GLY A 82 17.23 0.98 6.05
N TRP A 83 17.87 1.86 6.83
CA TRP A 83 17.38 2.23 8.16
C TRP A 83 16.01 2.94 8.06
N TRP A 84 15.90 3.89 7.14
CA TRP A 84 14.66 4.64 6.90
C TRP A 84 13.49 3.75 6.47
N ILE A 85 13.72 2.85 5.51
CA ILE A 85 12.67 1.95 5.00
C ILE A 85 12.20 0.97 6.10
N LYS A 86 13.10 0.50 6.99
CA LYS A 86 12.73 -0.27 8.18
C LYS A 86 11.86 0.54 9.15
N MET A 87 12.20 1.80 9.40
CA MET A 87 11.41 2.69 10.27
C MET A 87 10.00 2.92 9.72
N CYS A 88 9.82 2.91 8.40
CA CYS A 88 8.52 2.95 7.76
C CYS A 88 7.71 1.64 7.89
N GLY A 89 8.25 0.60 8.55
CA GLY A 89 7.57 -0.69 8.74
C GLY A 89 7.80 -1.70 7.61
N ALA A 90 8.74 -1.46 6.70
CA ALA A 90 9.02 -2.38 5.62
C ALA A 90 9.91 -3.56 6.08
N PHE A 91 9.69 -4.71 5.45
CA PHE A 91 10.52 -5.92 5.62
C PHE A 91 11.00 -6.44 4.25
N PRO A 92 12.19 -7.07 4.21
CA PRO A 92 12.82 -7.45 2.96
C PRO A 92 12.13 -8.66 2.31
N VAL A 93 12.01 -8.61 0.99
CA VAL A 93 11.61 -9.75 0.15
C VAL A 93 12.65 -10.01 -0.92
N ASP A 94 12.98 -11.30 -1.09
CA ASP A 94 13.76 -11.78 -2.22
C ASP A 94 12.79 -12.04 -3.38
N ARG A 95 12.88 -11.22 -4.43
CA ARG A 95 12.00 -11.33 -5.59
C ARG A 95 12.51 -12.36 -6.61
N GLU A 96 13.81 -12.69 -6.56
CA GLU A 96 14.43 -13.70 -7.42
C GLU A 96 14.17 -15.09 -6.85
N ASN A 97 14.24 -15.23 -5.52
CA ASN A 97 13.95 -16.46 -4.81
C ASN A 97 12.80 -16.26 -3.80
N PRO A 98 11.55 -16.14 -4.27
CA PRO A 98 10.40 -15.88 -3.42
C PRO A 98 10.08 -17.09 -2.51
N GLY A 99 10.58 -17.05 -1.28
CA GLY A 99 10.21 -18.01 -0.24
C GLY A 99 8.87 -17.70 0.42
N THR A 100 8.37 -18.62 1.27
CA THR A 100 7.11 -18.43 2.01
C THR A 100 7.25 -17.57 3.28
N LYS A 101 8.48 -17.29 3.73
CA LYS A 101 8.76 -16.52 4.96
C LYS A 101 8.11 -15.12 4.95
N PRO A 102 8.22 -14.30 3.88
CA PRO A 102 7.54 -13.01 3.81
C PRO A 102 6.02 -13.09 3.95
N LEU A 103 5.37 -14.08 3.33
CA LEU A 103 3.93 -14.28 3.43
C LEU A 103 3.53 -14.60 4.87
N LYS A 104 4.24 -15.54 5.51
CA LYS A 104 4.01 -15.90 6.93
C LYS A 104 4.19 -14.69 7.85
N HIS A 105 5.21 -13.87 7.61
CA HIS A 105 5.44 -12.66 8.38
C HIS A 105 4.29 -11.64 8.21
N ALA A 106 3.83 -11.40 6.98
CA ALA A 106 2.70 -10.51 6.72
C ALA A 106 1.43 -10.98 7.42
N VAL A 107 1.09 -12.27 7.31
CA VAL A 107 -0.07 -12.87 7.99
C VAL A 107 0.05 -12.70 9.50
N LYS A 108 1.23 -12.97 10.08
CA LYS A 108 1.48 -12.79 11.52
C LYS A 108 1.22 -11.35 11.94
N MET A 109 1.80 -10.39 11.25
CA MET A 109 1.67 -8.96 11.58
C MET A 109 0.22 -8.47 11.47
N LEU A 110 -0.52 -8.89 10.43
CA LEU A 110 -1.93 -8.53 10.26
C LEU A 110 -2.83 -9.10 11.36
N LYS A 111 -2.45 -10.22 11.99
CA LYS A 111 -3.23 -10.88 13.05
C LYS A 111 -2.84 -10.46 14.47
N GLU A 112 -1.56 -10.17 14.70
CA GLU A 112 -1.01 -10.01 16.05
C GLU A 112 -0.65 -8.56 16.40
N SER A 113 -0.74 -7.62 15.46
CA SER A 113 -0.44 -6.20 15.69
C SER A 113 -1.57 -5.30 15.20
N ASP A 114 -1.58 -4.02 15.60
CA ASP A 114 -2.49 -3.00 15.03
C ASP A 114 -1.89 -2.34 13.77
N LYS A 115 -1.34 -3.16 12.87
CA LYS A 115 -0.76 -2.69 11.60
C LYS A 115 -1.46 -3.35 10.42
N SER A 116 -1.91 -2.53 9.50
CA SER A 116 -2.39 -2.94 8.19
C SER A 116 -1.21 -3.12 7.22
N MET A 117 -1.48 -3.55 5.99
CA MET A 117 -0.44 -3.74 4.98
C MET A 117 -0.73 -2.90 3.75
N ILE A 118 0.29 -2.29 3.15
CA ILE A 118 0.20 -1.74 1.78
C ILE A 118 0.91 -2.72 0.86
N MET A 119 0.22 -3.16 -0.19
CA MET A 119 0.74 -4.14 -1.14
C MET A 119 0.45 -3.75 -2.57
N PHE A 120 1.45 -3.97 -3.44
CA PHE A 120 1.35 -3.76 -4.87
C PHE A 120 1.32 -5.12 -5.56
N PRO A 121 0.18 -5.58 -6.10
CA PRO A 121 -0.02 -6.97 -6.50
C PRO A 121 0.93 -7.46 -7.61
N SER A 122 1.34 -6.58 -8.52
CA SER A 122 2.34 -6.91 -9.56
C SER A 122 3.76 -7.03 -9.01
N GLY A 123 4.03 -6.44 -7.85
CA GLY A 123 5.35 -6.37 -7.23
C GLY A 123 6.35 -5.47 -7.98
N SER A 124 5.99 -4.87 -9.10
CA SER A 124 6.85 -4.01 -9.92
C SER A 124 6.03 -2.93 -10.61
N ARG A 125 6.63 -1.77 -10.87
CA ARG A 125 6.02 -0.70 -11.68
C ARG A 125 6.04 -0.99 -13.18
N HIS A 126 6.70 -2.09 -13.53
CA HIS A 126 6.97 -2.52 -14.89
C HIS A 126 6.09 -3.68 -15.34
N SER A 127 5.04 -3.99 -14.58
CA SER A 127 4.08 -5.02 -14.93
C SER A 127 2.74 -4.68 -14.32
N ALA A 128 1.68 -4.92 -15.09
CA ALA A 128 0.31 -4.91 -14.62
C ALA A 128 -0.14 -6.30 -14.13
N GLU A 129 0.61 -7.36 -14.45
CA GLU A 129 0.26 -8.74 -14.11
C GLU A 129 0.21 -8.93 -12.59
N MET A 130 -0.97 -9.28 -12.08
CA MET A 130 -1.20 -9.42 -10.65
C MET A 130 -0.79 -10.81 -10.13
N LYS A 131 0.05 -10.83 -9.09
CA LYS A 131 0.46 -12.07 -8.41
C LYS A 131 -0.53 -12.44 -7.31
N GLY A 132 -0.65 -13.74 -7.01
CA GLY A 132 -1.58 -14.26 -5.99
C GLY A 132 -1.25 -13.94 -4.52
N GLY A 133 -0.16 -13.24 -4.24
CA GLY A 133 0.30 -12.97 -2.87
C GLY A 133 -0.74 -12.22 -2.01
N VAL A 134 -1.45 -11.24 -2.59
CA VAL A 134 -2.52 -10.53 -1.87
C VAL A 134 -3.63 -11.49 -1.45
N ALA A 135 -4.13 -12.29 -2.40
CA ALA A 135 -5.24 -13.23 -2.17
C ALA A 135 -4.90 -14.22 -1.05
N VAL A 136 -3.68 -14.80 -1.09
CA VAL A 136 -3.19 -15.74 -0.07
C VAL A 136 -3.09 -15.07 1.29
N ILE A 137 -2.47 -13.89 1.39
CA ILE A 137 -2.30 -13.20 2.68
C ILE A 137 -3.67 -12.81 3.26
N ALA A 138 -4.55 -12.21 2.44
CA ALA A 138 -5.88 -11.78 2.87
C ALA A 138 -6.69 -12.97 3.41
N LYS A 139 -6.68 -14.11 2.71
CA LYS A 139 -7.40 -15.32 3.13
C LYS A 139 -6.86 -15.89 4.44
N MET A 140 -5.53 -15.98 4.58
CA MET A 140 -4.88 -16.54 5.77
C MET A 140 -5.00 -15.62 7.00
N ALA A 141 -4.92 -14.30 6.78
CA ALA A 141 -5.07 -13.30 7.84
C ALA A 141 -6.55 -13.02 8.18
N LYS A 142 -7.50 -13.43 7.33
CA LYS A 142 -8.94 -13.14 7.43
C LYS A 142 -9.21 -11.63 7.47
N VAL A 143 -8.58 -10.88 6.57
CA VAL A 143 -8.72 -9.43 6.47
C VAL A 143 -9.27 -9.05 5.10
N ARG A 144 -9.94 -7.89 5.04
CA ARG A 144 -10.46 -7.33 3.78
C ARG A 144 -9.33 -6.72 2.94
N ILE A 145 -9.57 -6.64 1.64
CA ILE A 145 -8.71 -5.96 0.67
C ILE A 145 -9.32 -4.59 0.42
N VAL A 146 -8.58 -3.50 0.63
CA VAL A 146 -9.05 -2.14 0.37
C VAL A 146 -8.36 -1.61 -0.90
N PRO A 147 -9.06 -1.53 -2.04
CA PRO A 147 -8.47 -1.02 -3.27
C PRO A 147 -8.25 0.50 -3.17
N ALA A 148 -7.17 0.97 -3.77
CA ALA A 148 -6.84 2.38 -3.87
C ALA A 148 -6.07 2.67 -5.16
N VAL A 149 -6.17 3.90 -5.66
CA VAL A 149 -5.42 4.34 -6.85
C VAL A 149 -4.72 5.67 -6.58
N TYR A 150 -3.56 5.84 -7.24
CA TYR A 150 -2.79 7.08 -7.27
C TYR A 150 -2.93 7.71 -8.65
N GLN A 151 -3.42 8.95 -8.72
CA GLN A 151 -3.33 9.77 -9.93
C GLN A 151 -2.51 11.02 -9.65
N GLY A 152 -1.44 11.20 -10.40
CA GLY A 152 -0.51 12.30 -10.21
C GLY A 152 0.74 12.15 -11.06
N PRO A 153 1.76 12.97 -10.82
CA PRO A 153 3.03 12.89 -11.53
C PRO A 153 3.66 11.49 -11.41
N LEU A 154 4.09 10.94 -12.55
CA LEU A 154 4.84 9.67 -12.61
C LEU A 154 6.37 9.86 -12.49
N THR A 155 6.82 11.12 -12.36
CA THR A 155 8.23 11.49 -12.29
C THR A 155 8.50 12.46 -11.15
N MET A 156 9.72 12.44 -10.60
CA MET A 156 10.14 13.39 -9.57
C MET A 156 10.05 14.84 -10.06
N LYS A 157 10.33 15.10 -11.35
CA LYS A 157 10.18 16.43 -11.95
C LYS A 157 8.74 16.93 -11.89
N GLY A 158 7.76 16.05 -12.12
CA GLY A 158 6.34 16.39 -11.97
C GLY A 158 5.95 16.71 -10.53
N VAL A 159 6.51 15.95 -9.57
CA VAL A 159 6.34 16.23 -8.13
C VAL A 159 6.90 17.62 -7.79
N PHE A 160 8.14 17.94 -8.16
CA PHE A 160 8.73 19.26 -7.87
C PHE A 160 8.05 20.43 -8.60
N LYS A 161 7.36 20.15 -9.72
CA LYS A 161 6.47 21.12 -10.39
C LYS A 161 5.11 21.27 -9.70
N ARG A 162 4.92 20.64 -8.53
CA ARG A 162 3.70 20.67 -7.72
C ARG A 162 2.46 20.22 -8.51
N GLN A 163 2.63 19.25 -9.40
CA GLN A 163 1.50 18.63 -10.09
C GLN A 163 0.62 17.93 -9.05
N LYS A 164 -0.70 18.08 -9.19
CA LYS A 164 -1.67 17.57 -8.22
C LYS A 164 -1.52 16.06 -8.05
N VAL A 165 -1.33 15.62 -6.80
CA VAL A 165 -1.46 14.22 -6.41
C VAL A 165 -2.84 13.98 -5.81
N SER A 166 -3.50 12.94 -6.27
CA SER A 166 -4.79 12.49 -5.80
C SER A 166 -4.74 11.00 -5.47
N ILE A 167 -5.25 10.63 -4.30
CA ILE A 167 -5.50 9.23 -3.91
C ILE A 167 -7.00 9.03 -3.81
N ASN A 168 -7.53 7.99 -4.45
CA ASN A 168 -8.91 7.58 -4.28
C ASN A 168 -8.96 6.20 -3.62
N ILE A 169 -9.81 6.05 -2.60
CA ILE A 169 -10.00 4.82 -1.83
C ILE A 169 -11.33 4.18 -2.24
N GLY A 170 -11.33 2.87 -2.47
CA GLY A 170 -12.52 2.10 -2.81
C GLY A 170 -13.12 1.35 -1.65
N HIS A 171 -14.25 0.70 -1.93
CA HIS A 171 -14.94 -0.12 -0.96
C HIS A 171 -14.11 -1.38 -0.62
N PRO A 172 -14.05 -1.79 0.66
CA PRO A 172 -13.38 -3.02 1.04
C PRO A 172 -13.99 -4.24 0.32
N ILE A 173 -13.13 -5.02 -0.33
CA ILE A 173 -13.45 -6.28 -0.96
C ILE A 173 -13.35 -7.38 0.09
N ASP A 174 -14.47 -8.03 0.38
CA ASP A 174 -14.51 -9.29 1.10
C ASP A 174 -14.25 -10.45 0.12
N ILE A 175 -13.46 -11.41 0.58
CA ILE A 175 -13.09 -12.63 -0.17
C ILE A 175 -13.45 -13.90 0.63
N SER A 176 -14.26 -13.75 1.68
CA SER A 176 -14.70 -14.85 2.54
C SER A 176 -15.50 -15.91 1.75
N ASP A 177 -16.20 -15.48 0.70
CA ASP A 177 -17.00 -16.29 -0.23
C ASP A 177 -16.15 -17.23 -1.09
N ILE A 178 -14.89 -16.87 -1.37
CA ILE A 178 -13.96 -17.68 -2.16
C ILE A 178 -13.35 -18.75 -1.26
N LYS A 179 -13.83 -19.99 -1.36
CA LYS A 179 -13.47 -21.09 -0.45
C LYS A 179 -11.99 -21.49 -0.50
N LYS A 180 -11.41 -21.59 -1.70
CA LYS A 180 -10.03 -22.03 -1.94
C LYS A 180 -9.24 -20.93 -2.65
N MET A 181 -7.95 -20.81 -2.31
CA MET A 181 -7.00 -19.95 -3.02
C MET A 181 -6.17 -20.80 -3.99
N ASP A 182 -6.88 -21.55 -4.84
CA ASP A 182 -6.32 -22.18 -6.03
C ASP A 182 -6.27 -21.17 -7.19
N GLU A 183 -5.88 -21.60 -8.39
CA GLU A 183 -5.74 -20.73 -9.56
C GLU A 183 -7.01 -19.92 -9.85
N ALA A 184 -8.18 -20.57 -9.84
CA ALA A 184 -9.46 -19.91 -10.08
C ALA A 184 -9.81 -18.92 -8.97
N GLY A 185 -9.60 -19.29 -7.70
CA GLY A 185 -9.83 -18.39 -6.57
C GLY A 185 -8.92 -17.16 -6.60
N ILE A 186 -7.64 -17.33 -6.96
CA ILE A 186 -6.69 -16.23 -7.12
C ILE A 186 -7.09 -15.34 -8.29
N ALA A 187 -7.46 -15.92 -9.42
CA ALA A 187 -7.90 -15.17 -10.60
C ALA A 187 -9.15 -14.33 -10.30
N GLU A 188 -10.12 -14.84 -9.55
CA GLU A 188 -11.31 -14.07 -9.16
C GLU A 188 -10.95 -12.91 -8.22
N VAL A 189 -10.06 -13.10 -7.25
CA VAL A 189 -9.59 -11.99 -6.39
C VAL A 189 -8.88 -10.92 -7.22
N ASN A 190 -8.01 -11.32 -8.15
CA ASN A 190 -7.34 -10.41 -9.08
C ASN A 190 -8.35 -9.64 -9.93
N ARG A 191 -9.33 -10.32 -10.53
CA ARG A 191 -10.40 -9.69 -11.32
C ARG A 191 -11.17 -8.64 -10.50
N ARG A 192 -11.55 -8.95 -9.25
CA ARG A 192 -12.23 -7.98 -8.36
C ARG A 192 -11.36 -6.75 -8.09
N MET A 193 -10.06 -6.94 -7.87
CA MET A 193 -9.12 -5.83 -7.69
C MET A 193 -8.97 -4.99 -8.96
N GLU A 194 -8.83 -5.61 -10.13
CA GLU A 194 -8.72 -4.92 -11.43
C GLU A 194 -9.94 -4.06 -11.73
N VAL A 195 -11.14 -4.63 -11.55
CA VAL A 195 -12.40 -3.90 -11.70
C VAL A 195 -12.44 -2.70 -10.75
N ALA A 196 -12.12 -2.92 -9.46
CA ALA A 196 -12.12 -1.84 -8.48
C ALA A 196 -11.10 -0.75 -8.82
N PHE A 197 -9.90 -1.09 -9.33
CA PHE A 197 -8.92 -0.08 -9.74
C PHE A 197 -9.42 0.75 -10.92
N ALA A 198 -10.00 0.10 -11.94
CA ALA A 198 -10.55 0.80 -13.11
C ALA A 198 -11.70 1.74 -12.73
N GLU A 199 -12.60 1.29 -11.86
CA GLU A 199 -13.70 2.11 -11.33
C GLU A 199 -13.17 3.33 -10.54
N LEU A 200 -12.16 3.12 -9.69
CA LEU A 200 -11.59 4.20 -8.88
C LEU A 200 -10.84 5.24 -9.71
N ASP A 201 -10.16 4.81 -10.77
CA ASP A 201 -9.53 5.75 -11.70
C ASP A 201 -10.57 6.59 -12.42
N LYS A 202 -11.63 5.95 -12.92
CA LYS A 202 -12.73 6.63 -13.60
C LYS A 202 -13.51 7.57 -12.68
N GLU A 203 -13.74 7.16 -11.43
CA GLU A 203 -14.38 7.99 -10.39
C GLU A 203 -13.58 9.27 -10.13
N LEU A 204 -12.24 9.18 -10.17
CA LEU A 204 -11.36 10.29 -9.88
C LEU A 204 -11.14 11.21 -11.09
N ASN A 205 -10.97 10.62 -12.27
CA ASN A 205 -10.84 11.30 -13.55
C ASN A 205 -11.16 10.33 -14.71
N PRO A 206 -12.31 10.47 -15.38
CA PRO A 206 -12.73 9.59 -16.48
C PRO A 206 -11.74 9.53 -17.66
N ASP A 207 -10.98 10.61 -17.87
CA ASP A 207 -10.02 10.73 -18.97
C ASP A 207 -8.62 10.22 -18.60
N PHE A 208 -8.46 9.68 -17.39
CA PHE A 208 -7.17 9.17 -16.93
C PHE A 208 -6.87 7.80 -17.54
N HIS A 209 -5.72 7.71 -18.19
CA HIS A 209 -5.17 6.47 -18.70
C HIS A 209 -3.76 6.27 -18.15
N TYR A 210 -3.50 5.08 -17.60
CA TYR A 210 -2.19 4.67 -17.13
C TYR A 210 -1.81 3.32 -17.73
N GLU A 211 -0.65 3.28 -18.35
CA GLU A 211 -0.02 2.05 -18.83
C GLU A 211 1.24 1.78 -18.02
N ALA A 212 1.39 0.54 -17.55
CA ALA A 212 2.62 0.10 -16.89
C ALA A 212 3.77 0.12 -17.90
N LYS A 213 4.96 0.55 -17.46
CA LYS A 213 6.12 0.77 -18.34
C LYS A 213 7.07 -0.41 -18.41
#